data_AF-A0A8S9ZR96-F1
#
_entry.id   AF-A0A8S9ZR96-F1
#
_cell.length_a   1.000
_cell.length_b   1.000
_cell.length_c   1.000
_cell.angle_alpha   90.00
_cell.angle_beta   90.00
_cell.angle_gamma   90.00
#
_symmetry.space_group_name_H-M   'P 1'
#
loop_
_entity.id
_entity.type
_entity.pdbx_description
1 polymer ?
#
loop_
_entity_poly.entity_id
_entity_poly.type
_entity_poly.pdbx_seq_one_letter_code
_entity_poly.pdbx_strand_id
1 'polypeptide(L)'
;MFQLFTCVFIISLTIISITKGMNNLNNSSSSINSCNIYYGNIEHIKNNSKEEQINFKPNISGKMNVLNVLGNNPLFNQTVVALQIGENDLCSASIGKPGNCGTNQVSLTGNLKFIVSEKIVIEVPVKNAYFFTNNQCNIELENYDNTTHVMNLKINGMEFQITPTGKNKVDPMACKKE
;
A
#
# COMPACT_ATOMS: atom_id res chain seq x y z
N MET A 1 0.28 -30.93 68.37
CA MET A 1 1.72 -30.66 68.10
C MET A 1 1.78 -29.61 66.99
N PHE A 2 2.79 -28.73 66.99
CA PHE A 2 2.82 -27.47 66.22
C PHE A 2 3.55 -27.58 64.87
N GLN A 3 3.55 -26.48 64.11
CA GLN A 3 4.24 -26.17 62.83
C GLN A 3 3.54 -26.67 61.55
N LEU A 4 3.17 -25.87 60.53
CA LEU A 4 3.63 -24.62 59.85
C LEU A 4 4.75 -24.78 58.80
N PHE A 5 4.53 -24.10 57.66
CA PHE A 5 5.44 -23.82 56.53
C PHE A 5 5.84 -25.04 55.66
N THR A 6 6.07 -24.94 54.33
CA THR A 6 6.22 -23.79 53.42
C THR A 6 6.03 -24.24 51.94
N CYS A 7 5.57 -23.33 51.04
CA CYS A 7 6.04 -23.16 49.63
C CYS A 7 5.92 -24.34 48.61
N VAL A 8 5.84 -24.18 47.27
CA VAL A 8 5.85 -23.03 46.32
C VAL A 8 5.47 -23.54 44.91
N PHE A 9 4.73 -22.76 44.08
CA PHE A 9 4.71 -22.66 42.58
C PHE A 9 4.67 -23.96 41.71
N ILE A 10 4.12 -24.11 40.49
CA ILE A 10 3.37 -23.36 39.44
C ILE A 10 2.65 -24.44 38.57
N ILE A 11 1.81 -24.23 37.53
CA ILE A 11 1.49 -23.08 36.66
C ILE A 11 -0.05 -22.96 36.50
N SER A 12 -0.58 -21.74 36.45
CA SER A 12 -1.91 -21.41 35.91
C SER A 12 -1.79 -21.01 34.43
N LEU A 13 -2.59 -21.48 33.48
CA LEU A 13 -3.80 -20.82 32.94
C LEU A 13 -4.13 -21.55 31.59
N THR A 14 -5.33 -22.10 31.38
CA THR A 14 -6.41 -21.61 30.48
C THR A 14 -6.08 -21.49 28.97
N ILE A 15 -6.99 -21.64 28.00
CA ILE A 15 -8.43 -21.96 28.04
C ILE A 15 -8.85 -22.70 26.76
N ILE A 16 -9.97 -23.39 26.91
CA ILE A 16 -10.80 -24.10 25.92
C ILE A 16 -11.15 -23.25 24.67
N SER A 17 -11.43 -23.94 23.57
CA SER A 17 -11.82 -23.42 22.25
C SER A 17 -13.29 -22.93 22.15
N ILE A 18 -13.69 -22.56 20.92
CA ILE A 18 -15.08 -22.44 20.37
C ILE A 18 -15.64 -21.01 20.18
N THR A 19 -15.42 -20.51 18.95
CA THR A 19 -16.36 -19.86 18.00
C THR A 19 -17.67 -19.15 18.42
N LYS A 20 -17.87 -18.02 17.70
CA LYS A 20 -19.13 -17.40 17.20
C LYS A 20 -20.02 -16.60 18.18
N GLY A 21 -20.14 -15.30 17.88
CA GLY A 21 -21.44 -14.59 17.90
C GLY A 21 -21.71 -13.60 19.03
N MET A 22 -21.64 -12.29 18.71
CA MET A 22 -22.58 -11.23 19.12
C MET A 22 -23.05 -11.17 20.61
N ASN A 23 -22.46 -10.27 21.41
CA ASN A 23 -23.16 -9.06 21.93
C ASN A 23 -22.40 -8.29 23.02
N ASN A 24 -22.53 -6.96 22.97
CA ASN A 24 -22.44 -5.98 24.06
C ASN A 24 -21.35 -6.13 25.14
N LEU A 25 -20.23 -5.42 24.93
CA LEU A 25 -19.55 -4.69 26.00
C LEU A 25 -19.43 -3.22 25.58
N ASN A 26 -20.21 -2.37 26.26
CA ASN A 26 -20.17 -0.92 26.04
C ASN A 26 -18.90 -0.29 26.61
N ASN A 27 -18.56 0.87 26.05
CA ASN A 27 -17.66 1.88 26.60
C ASN A 27 -16.17 1.51 26.72
N SER A 28 -15.45 1.76 25.63
CA SER A 28 -14.49 2.88 25.65
C SER A 28 -14.47 3.56 24.29
N SER A 29 -15.17 4.68 24.17
CA SER A 29 -15.12 5.55 22.98
C SER A 29 -13.81 6.35 22.98
N SER A 30 -12.69 5.65 22.76
CA SER A 30 -11.42 6.29 22.47
C SER A 30 -11.55 7.02 21.14
N SER A 31 -11.48 8.35 21.15
CA SER A 31 -11.58 9.16 19.92
C SER A 31 -10.34 8.92 19.06
N ILE A 32 -10.43 8.00 18.11
CA ILE A 32 -9.39 7.80 17.10
C ILE A 32 -9.54 8.90 16.05
N ASN A 33 -8.51 9.75 15.99
CA ASN A 33 -8.41 10.83 15.02
C ASN A 33 -8.75 10.36 13.60
N SER A 34 -9.56 11.11 12.87
CA SER A 34 -10.00 10.78 11.52
C SER A 34 -8.80 10.46 10.60
N CYS A 35 -8.78 9.26 10.02
CA CYS A 35 -7.88 8.94 8.93
C CYS A 35 -8.24 9.84 7.73
N ASN A 36 -7.30 10.67 7.28
CA ASN A 36 -7.50 11.52 6.12
C ASN A 36 -7.15 10.73 4.86
N ILE A 37 -8.18 10.29 4.16
CA ILE A 37 -8.08 9.75 2.81
C ILE A 37 -8.10 10.93 1.84
N TYR A 38 -7.04 11.04 1.04
CA TYR A 38 -6.94 11.95 -0.08
C TYR A 38 -7.04 11.16 -1.38
N TYR A 39 -7.81 11.64 -2.35
CA TYR A 39 -7.72 11.10 -3.71
C TYR A 39 -6.62 11.85 -4.46
N GLY A 40 -5.80 11.13 -5.22
CA GLY A 40 -4.70 11.69 -6.00
C GLY A 40 -4.85 11.43 -7.49
N ASN A 41 -4.57 12.44 -8.31
CA ASN A 41 -4.29 12.24 -9.73
C ASN A 41 -2.80 11.89 -9.90
N ILE A 42 -2.46 10.95 -10.78
CA ILE A 42 -1.08 10.60 -11.11
C ILE A 42 -0.72 11.08 -12.51
N GLU A 43 0.33 11.88 -12.61
CA GLU A 43 0.78 12.53 -13.84
C GLU A 43 2.29 12.32 -14.05
N HIS A 44 2.76 12.34 -15.29
CA HIS A 44 4.19 12.20 -15.59
C HIS A 44 4.96 13.51 -15.34
N ILE A 45 6.08 13.47 -14.61
CA ILE A 45 6.93 14.65 -14.40
C ILE A 45 7.93 14.84 -15.54
N LYS A 46 7.45 15.12 -16.76
CA LYS A 46 8.14 15.92 -17.79
C LYS A 46 7.38 15.92 -19.11
N ASN A 47 7.40 17.08 -19.75
CA ASN A 47 6.89 17.31 -21.10
C ASN A 47 7.98 17.11 -22.18
N ASN A 48 8.90 16.15 -21.96
CA ASN A 48 10.04 15.92 -22.85
C ASN A 48 9.71 14.83 -23.88
N SER A 49 9.49 15.28 -25.11
CA SER A 49 8.97 14.54 -26.26
C SER A 49 9.93 13.49 -26.87
N LYS A 50 10.74 12.81 -26.06
CA LYS A 50 11.59 11.67 -26.48
C LYS A 50 11.81 10.66 -25.35
N GLU A 51 11.02 9.59 -25.39
CA GLU A 51 11.50 8.21 -25.24
C GLU A 51 12.36 7.85 -24.01
N GLU A 52 11.98 8.27 -22.81
CA GLU A 52 12.06 7.32 -21.69
C GLU A 52 10.89 6.33 -21.84
N GLN A 53 11.00 5.42 -22.82
CA GLN A 53 10.16 4.24 -22.83
C GLN A 53 10.74 3.26 -21.82
N ILE A 54 9.95 2.84 -20.83
CA ILE A 54 10.26 1.61 -20.10
C ILE A 54 10.41 0.52 -21.15
N ASN A 55 11.57 -0.13 -21.19
CA ASN A 55 11.75 -1.37 -21.95
C ASN A 55 10.85 -2.45 -21.35
N PHE A 56 9.58 -2.44 -21.76
CA PHE A 56 8.54 -3.29 -21.21
C PHE A 56 8.81 -4.73 -21.60
N LYS A 57 9.26 -5.53 -20.64
CA LYS A 57 9.51 -6.95 -20.80
C LYS A 57 8.23 -7.69 -20.42
N PRO A 58 7.67 -8.53 -21.30
CA PRO A 58 6.52 -9.35 -20.96
C PRO A 58 6.72 -10.13 -19.66
N ASN A 59 5.66 -10.26 -18.88
CA ASN A 59 5.67 -11.10 -17.68
C ASN A 59 5.87 -12.57 -18.08
N ILE A 60 6.73 -13.28 -17.34
CA ILE A 60 7.02 -14.69 -17.59
C ILE A 60 5.83 -15.52 -17.06
N SER A 61 5.26 -16.36 -17.93
CA SER A 61 4.18 -17.26 -17.55
C SER A 61 4.58 -18.19 -16.41
N GLY A 62 3.67 -18.46 -15.48
CA GLY A 62 3.92 -19.30 -14.31
C GLY A 62 4.77 -18.66 -13.21
N LYS A 63 5.29 -17.43 -13.39
CA LYS A 63 5.91 -16.66 -12.31
C LYS A 63 4.91 -15.70 -11.67
N MET A 64 5.04 -15.50 -10.36
CA MET A 64 4.20 -14.58 -9.59
C MET A 64 4.67 -13.14 -9.80
N ASN A 65 3.71 -12.22 -9.95
CA ASN A 65 3.99 -10.79 -9.98
C ASN A 65 4.31 -10.26 -8.56
N VAL A 66 5.36 -9.45 -8.45
CA VAL A 66 5.89 -8.91 -7.19
C VAL A 66 5.90 -7.38 -7.21
N LEU A 67 5.32 -6.77 -6.19
CA LEU A 67 5.40 -5.34 -5.92
C LEU A 67 6.59 -5.08 -4.98
N ASN A 68 7.52 -4.23 -5.41
CA ASN A 68 8.64 -3.77 -4.60
C ASN A 68 8.47 -2.27 -4.32
N VAL A 69 8.71 -1.85 -3.08
CA VAL A 69 8.80 -0.44 -2.70
C VAL A 69 10.25 -0.12 -2.36
N LEU A 70 10.77 0.93 -3.00
CA LEU A 70 12.09 1.49 -2.79
C LEU A 70 11.96 2.91 -2.25
N GLY A 71 12.98 3.41 -1.58
CA GLY A 71 12.99 4.77 -1.06
C GLY A 71 14.13 4.96 -0.06
N ASN A 72 14.79 6.11 -0.14
CA ASN A 72 15.92 6.45 0.73
C ASN A 72 15.56 7.55 1.75
N ASN A 73 14.37 8.15 1.64
CA ASN A 73 13.89 9.19 2.54
C ASN A 73 13.29 8.54 3.81
N PRO A 74 13.78 8.84 5.03
CA PRO A 74 13.29 8.25 6.28
C PRO A 74 11.79 8.44 6.53
N LEU A 75 11.16 9.45 5.92
CA LEU A 75 9.71 9.67 5.99
C LEU A 75 8.91 8.46 5.47
N PHE A 76 9.46 7.72 4.49
CA PHE A 76 8.78 6.57 3.89
C PHE A 76 9.05 5.23 4.59
N ASN A 77 9.82 5.20 5.68
CA ASN A 77 10.18 3.97 6.40
C ASN A 77 8.95 3.17 6.90
N GLN A 78 7.82 3.84 7.11
CA GLN A 78 6.54 3.23 7.51
C GLN A 78 5.52 3.18 6.38
N THR A 79 5.86 3.69 5.19
CA THR A 79 4.92 3.76 4.08
C THR A 79 4.66 2.38 3.49
N VAL A 80 3.37 2.03 3.44
CA VAL A 80 2.89 0.82 2.76
C VAL A 80 2.22 1.25 1.46
N VAL A 81 2.64 0.62 0.36
CA VAL A 81 1.96 0.76 -0.93
C VAL A 81 1.13 -0.49 -1.17
N ALA A 82 -0.18 -0.33 -1.32
CA ALA A 82 -1.12 -1.39 -1.65
C ALA A 82 -1.65 -1.21 -3.06
N LEU A 83 -1.82 -2.32 -3.78
CA LEU A 83 -2.42 -2.38 -5.10
C LEU A 83 -3.78 -3.08 -4.95
N GLN A 84 -4.86 -2.34 -5.20
CA GLN A 84 -6.24 -2.81 -5.09
C GLN A 84 -6.81 -3.07 -6.48
N ILE A 85 -7.55 -4.18 -6.65
CA ILE A 85 -8.35 -4.47 -7.85
C ILE A 85 -9.82 -4.57 -7.44
N GLY A 86 -10.65 -3.69 -8.02
CA GLY A 86 -12.02 -3.51 -7.53
C GLY A 86 -12.01 -3.07 -6.07
N GLU A 87 -12.69 -3.82 -5.20
CA GLU A 87 -12.75 -3.56 -3.76
C GLU A 87 -11.69 -4.33 -2.93
N ASN A 88 -11.00 -5.31 -3.52
CA ASN A 88 -10.06 -6.17 -2.80
C ASN A 88 -8.60 -5.74 -3.01
N ASP A 89 -7.83 -5.68 -1.93
CA ASP A 89 -6.38 -5.50 -2.01
C ASP A 89 -5.74 -6.77 -2.59
N LEU A 90 -5.04 -6.62 -3.73
CA LEU A 90 -4.33 -7.71 -4.40
C LEU A 90 -3.03 -8.05 -3.68
N CYS A 91 -2.32 -7.01 -3.23
CA CYS A 91 -1.06 -7.10 -2.51
C CYS A 91 -0.70 -5.76 -1.86
N SER A 92 0.16 -5.82 -0.86
CA SER A 92 0.81 -4.65 -0.26
C SER A 92 2.30 -4.91 -0.06
N ALA A 93 3.10 -3.86 -0.16
CA ALA A 93 4.55 -3.90 0.02
C ALA A 93 5.02 -2.68 0.84
N SER A 94 6.17 -2.81 1.50
CA SER A 94 6.87 -1.69 2.14
C SER A 94 8.35 -1.73 1.78
N ILE A 95 9.10 -0.69 2.14
CA ILE A 95 10.57 -0.69 1.96
C ILE A 95 11.17 -1.93 2.63
N GLY A 96 11.97 -2.69 1.87
CA GLY A 96 12.59 -3.94 2.30
C GLY A 96 11.65 -5.15 2.45
N LYS A 97 10.34 -5.02 2.16
CA LYS A 97 9.36 -6.12 2.25
C LYS A 97 8.49 -6.18 0.98
N PRO A 98 8.90 -6.97 -0.03
CA PRO A 98 8.13 -7.16 -1.26
C PRO A 98 6.74 -7.77 -1.02
N GLY A 99 5.75 -7.30 -1.78
CA GLY A 99 4.39 -7.83 -1.80
C GLY A 99 4.20 -8.85 -2.93
N ASN A 100 3.67 -10.03 -2.61
CA ASN A 100 3.29 -11.01 -3.63
C ASN A 100 1.87 -10.71 -4.12
N CYS A 101 1.73 -10.45 -5.42
CA CYS A 101 0.47 -10.03 -6.03
C CYS A 101 -0.29 -11.16 -6.72
N GLY A 102 0.27 -12.37 -6.79
CA GLY A 102 -0.40 -13.62 -7.24
C GLY A 102 -0.94 -13.66 -8.67
N THR A 103 -1.08 -12.51 -9.34
CA THR A 103 -1.75 -12.35 -10.62
C THR A 103 -0.78 -12.56 -11.79
N ASN A 104 -1.33 -13.07 -12.88
CA ASN A 104 -0.71 -13.09 -14.21
C ASN A 104 -1.29 -12.01 -15.15
N GLN A 105 -2.23 -11.18 -14.67
CA GLN A 105 -2.84 -10.12 -15.46
C GLN A 105 -1.79 -9.07 -15.86
N VAL A 106 -1.86 -8.67 -17.13
CA VAL A 106 -0.87 -7.76 -17.76
C VAL A 106 -1.26 -6.29 -17.57
N SER A 107 -2.56 -6.00 -17.52
CA SER A 107 -3.14 -4.66 -17.30
C SER A 107 -4.11 -4.68 -16.14
N LEU A 108 -4.04 -3.70 -15.24
CA LEU A 108 -4.85 -3.65 -14.03
C LEU A 108 -5.75 -2.41 -13.96
N THR A 109 -6.92 -2.57 -13.34
CA THR A 109 -7.88 -1.50 -13.06
C THR A 109 -8.33 -1.59 -11.60
N GLY A 110 -8.28 -0.48 -10.87
CA GLY A 110 -8.48 -0.43 -9.43
C GLY A 110 -7.89 0.83 -8.81
N ASN A 111 -7.14 0.71 -7.71
CA ASN A 111 -6.44 1.85 -7.08
C ASN A 111 -5.03 1.45 -6.60
N LEU A 112 -4.07 2.38 -6.67
CA LEU A 112 -2.85 2.34 -5.85
C LEU A 112 -3.12 3.13 -4.57
N LYS A 113 -2.82 2.57 -3.40
CA LYS A 113 -2.95 3.23 -2.10
C LYS A 113 -1.59 3.43 -1.47
N PHE A 114 -1.30 4.66 -1.09
CA PHE A 114 -0.08 5.03 -0.38
C PHE A 114 -0.47 5.37 1.06
N ILE A 115 -0.26 4.43 1.97
CA ILE A 115 -0.48 4.61 3.41
C ILE A 115 0.80 5.24 3.95
N VAL A 116 0.89 6.57 3.90
CA VAL A 116 2.10 7.31 4.28
C VAL A 116 2.30 7.31 5.80
N SER A 117 1.19 7.35 6.55
CA SER A 117 1.15 7.18 8.01
C SER A 117 -0.23 6.69 8.44
N GLU A 118 -0.41 6.36 9.73
CA GLU A 118 -1.71 6.00 10.31
C GLU A 118 -2.84 7.01 10.04
N LYS A 119 -2.50 8.27 9.75
CA LYS A 119 -3.44 9.38 9.55
C LYS A 119 -3.58 9.85 8.10
N ILE A 120 -2.73 9.35 7.19
CA ILE A 120 -2.66 9.84 5.80
C ILE A 120 -2.62 8.65 4.85
N VAL A 121 -3.67 8.53 4.04
CA VAL A 121 -3.76 7.60 2.92
C VAL A 121 -4.02 8.40 1.65
N ILE A 122 -3.25 8.13 0.59
CA ILE A 122 -3.48 8.69 -0.74
C ILE A 122 -3.93 7.57 -1.67
N GLU A 123 -5.15 7.65 -2.18
CA GLU A 123 -5.70 6.70 -3.14
C GLU A 123 -5.66 7.29 -4.57
N VAL A 124 -4.92 6.63 -5.44
CA VAL A 124 -4.78 6.96 -6.86
C VAL A 124 -5.53 5.92 -7.67
N PRO A 125 -6.64 6.27 -8.35
CA PRO A 125 -7.32 5.33 -9.22
C PRO A 125 -6.41 4.94 -10.40
N VAL A 126 -6.57 3.74 -10.94
CA VAL A 126 -5.78 3.26 -12.09
C VAL A 126 -6.70 2.50 -13.04
N LYS A 127 -6.54 2.71 -14.35
CA LYS A 127 -7.37 2.07 -15.38
C LYS A 127 -6.50 1.55 -16.51
N ASN A 128 -6.58 0.23 -16.75
CA ASN A 128 -5.80 -0.51 -17.73
C ASN A 128 -4.28 -0.26 -17.63
N ALA A 129 -3.77 -0.08 -16.41
CA ALA A 129 -2.38 0.28 -16.16
C ALA A 129 -1.45 -0.95 -16.20
N TYR A 130 -0.31 -0.81 -16.87
CA TYR A 130 0.67 -1.87 -17.12
C TYR A 130 1.83 -1.81 -16.12
N PHE A 131 1.56 -2.11 -14.84
CA PHE A 131 2.54 -1.95 -13.76
C PHE A 131 3.61 -3.04 -13.68
N PHE A 132 3.33 -4.25 -14.16
CA PHE A 132 4.26 -5.37 -14.07
C PHE A 132 5.02 -5.60 -15.37
N THR A 133 6.35 -5.47 -15.30
CA THR A 133 7.33 -5.78 -16.35
C THR A 133 8.29 -6.84 -15.82
N ASN A 134 8.52 -7.93 -16.56
CA ASN A 134 9.31 -9.09 -16.09
C ASN A 134 8.87 -9.61 -14.70
N ASN A 135 7.55 -9.64 -14.45
CA ASN A 135 6.89 -9.96 -13.18
C ASN A 135 7.19 -9.01 -12.00
N GLN A 136 7.75 -7.82 -12.24
CA GLN A 136 8.08 -6.84 -11.21
C GLN A 136 7.37 -5.51 -11.44
N CYS A 137 6.87 -4.92 -10.36
CA CYS A 137 6.50 -3.51 -10.28
C CYS A 137 7.38 -2.88 -9.20
N ASN A 138 8.24 -1.95 -9.59
CA ASN A 138 9.14 -1.25 -8.67
C ASN A 138 8.63 0.19 -8.49
N ILE A 139 8.18 0.53 -7.28
CA ILE A 139 7.75 1.89 -6.92
C ILE A 139 8.81 2.50 -6.02
N GLU A 140 9.51 3.52 -6.51
CA GLU A 140 10.53 4.26 -5.76
C GLU A 140 9.95 5.58 -5.26
N LEU A 141 9.87 5.74 -3.94
CA LEU A 141 9.33 6.93 -3.28
C LEU A 141 10.46 7.96 -3.11
N GLU A 142 10.39 9.07 -3.86
CA GLU A 142 11.46 10.07 -3.90
C GLU A 142 11.24 11.20 -2.89
N ASN A 143 10.10 11.89 -2.99
CA ASN A 143 9.80 13.05 -2.14
C ASN A 143 8.31 13.17 -1.82
N TYR A 144 7.99 13.80 -0.69
CA TYR A 144 6.63 14.08 -0.25
C TYR A 144 6.57 15.41 0.51
N ASP A 145 5.69 16.30 0.06
CA ASP A 145 5.41 17.57 0.73
C ASP A 145 4.31 17.38 1.80
N ASN A 146 4.67 17.57 3.06
CA ASN A 146 3.73 17.43 4.19
C ASN A 146 2.61 18.50 4.22
N THR A 147 2.75 19.60 3.49
CA THR A 147 1.80 20.71 3.43
C THR A 147 0.82 20.58 2.26
N THR A 148 1.34 20.27 1.07
CA THR A 148 0.50 20.11 -0.14
C THR A 148 0.06 18.66 -0.39
N HIS A 149 0.65 17.70 0.33
CA HIS A 149 0.49 16.25 0.15
C HIS A 149 0.85 15.74 -1.26
N VAL A 150 1.61 16.51 -2.03
CA VAL A 150 2.17 16.10 -3.32
C VAL A 150 3.29 15.09 -3.10
N MET A 151 3.25 13.98 -3.84
CA MET A 151 4.25 12.91 -3.80
C MET A 151 4.94 12.78 -5.17
N ASN A 152 6.26 12.82 -5.20
CA ASN A 152 7.06 12.45 -6.38
C ASN A 152 7.60 11.04 -6.19
N LEU A 153 7.48 10.21 -7.23
CA LEU A 153 7.89 8.82 -7.22
C LEU A 153 8.31 8.35 -8.61
N LYS A 154 8.96 7.20 -8.69
CA LYS A 154 9.16 6.46 -9.95
C LYS A 154 8.40 5.15 -9.95
N ILE A 155 7.75 4.82 -11.07
CA ILE A 155 7.22 3.46 -11.32
C ILE A 155 8.02 2.84 -12.45
N ASN A 156 8.72 1.74 -12.16
CA ASN A 156 9.63 1.05 -13.07
C ASN A 156 10.68 1.99 -13.71
N GLY A 157 11.12 3.01 -12.97
CA GLY A 157 12.10 4.02 -13.40
C GLY A 157 11.49 5.33 -13.93
N MET A 158 10.22 5.34 -14.34
CA MET A 158 9.57 6.53 -14.91
C MET A 158 9.11 7.50 -13.83
N GLU A 159 9.40 8.79 -13.99
CA GLU A 159 9.02 9.86 -13.06
C GLU A 159 7.52 10.19 -13.11
N PHE A 160 6.87 10.15 -11.95
CA PHE A 160 5.47 10.51 -11.73
C PHE A 160 5.30 11.42 -10.51
N GLN A 161 4.30 12.29 -10.58
CA GLN A 161 3.77 13.07 -9.47
C GLN A 161 2.36 12.59 -9.15
N ILE A 162 2.07 12.40 -7.87
CA ILE A 162 0.72 12.30 -7.36
C ILE A 162 0.34 13.64 -6.74
N THR A 163 -0.68 14.28 -7.31
CA THR A 163 -1.25 15.54 -6.79
C THR A 163 -2.63 15.25 -6.20
N PRO A 164 -2.86 15.54 -4.91
CA PRO A 164 -4.15 15.38 -4.27
C PRO A 164 -5.24 16.25 -4.93
N THR A 165 -6.35 15.63 -5.32
CA THR A 165 -7.56 16.30 -5.83
C THR A 165 -8.55 16.64 -4.71
N GLY A 166 -8.13 16.53 -3.45
CA GLY A 166 -8.95 16.72 -2.26
C GLY A 166 -9.66 15.44 -1.81
N LYS A 167 -10.84 15.60 -1.18
CA LYS A 167 -11.66 14.48 -0.67
C LYS A 167 -12.60 13.87 -1.71
N ASN A 168 -12.64 14.41 -2.93
CA ASN A 168 -13.49 13.91 -4.00
C ASN A 168 -12.64 13.10 -4.99
N LYS A 169 -13.11 11.89 -5.32
CA LYS A 169 -12.48 11.00 -6.29
C LYS A 169 -12.61 11.60 -7.69
N VAL A 170 -11.47 11.94 -8.30
CA VAL A 170 -11.37 12.37 -9.70
C VAL A 170 -10.77 11.23 -10.50
N ASP A 171 -11.36 10.89 -11.65
CA ASP A 171 -10.84 9.83 -12.52
C ASP A 171 -9.56 10.30 -13.23
N PRO A 172 -8.41 9.62 -13.04
CA PRO A 172 -7.15 10.00 -13.66
C PRO A 172 -7.09 9.57 -15.12
N MET A 173 -6.41 10.36 -15.96
CA MET A 173 -6.14 10.02 -17.35
C MET A 173 -5.00 9.00 -17.44
N ALA A 174 -5.32 7.77 -17.83
CA ALA A 174 -4.32 6.74 -18.11
C ALA A 174 -3.40 7.16 -19.27
N CYS A 175 -2.12 6.74 -19.21
CA CYS A 175 -1.15 6.89 -20.28
C CYS A 175 -1.72 6.31 -21.59
N LYS A 176 -1.77 7.12 -22.66
CA LYS A 176 -2.13 6.61 -23.98
C LYS A 176 -0.98 5.76 -24.52
N LYS A 177 -1.34 4.58 -25.03
CA LYS A 177 -0.46 3.79 -25.87
C LYS A 177 -0.64 4.28 -27.31
N GLU A 178 0.43 4.75 -27.92
CA GLU A 178 0.52 4.92 -29.38
C GLU A 178 0.79 3.56 -30.05
#